data_AF-A0A0N1H868-F1
#
_entry.id   AF-A0A0N1H868-F1
#
_cell.length_a   1.000
_cell.length_b   1.000
_cell.length_c   1.000
_cell.angle_alpha   90.00
_cell.angle_beta   90.00
_cell.angle_gamma   90.00
#
_symmetry.space_group_name_H-M   'P 1'
#
loop_
_entity.id
_entity.type
_entity.pdbx_description
1 polymer ?
#
loop_
_entity_poly.entity_id
_entity_poly.type
_entity_poly.pdbx_seq_one_letter_code
_entity_poly.pdbx_strand_id
1 'polypeptide(L)'
;MPPRPTAAAAGGLFNLTSLFQALPRLTYTPQPQFLPTRSICPSCAAPFSTTAPLEMKRKRKVRKRIDPYRQAQARQRRAANVARQESLRKAGLDLGHPVHSRPTPFIESLHPNAPLAELKTSYLNYFVKPNELSSSIERSAALTKPREIDGDDSANADRLEIFEAQHENAINVLAANLGGQDKINKRNLRLLVHKRQKHLNYLRKQDRGGPRWRNLVEKLGVNDGMWRGEISL
;
A
#
# COMPACT_ATOMS: atom_id res chain seq x y z
N MET A 1 -2.65 28.39 59.83
CA MET A 1 -1.17 28.29 59.88
C MET A 1 -0.79 26.86 60.20
N PRO A 2 0.34 26.29 59.72
CA PRO A 2 1.38 26.83 58.81
C PRO A 2 1.59 25.91 57.56
N PRO A 3 2.70 25.99 56.78
CA PRO A 3 2.86 26.85 55.60
C PRO A 3 3.20 26.12 54.27
N ARG A 4 3.18 26.88 53.16
CA ARG A 4 3.79 26.54 51.86
C ARG A 4 5.31 26.34 51.99
N PRO A 5 5.93 25.47 51.16
CA PRO A 5 7.28 25.69 50.68
C PRO A 5 7.27 26.38 49.30
N THR A 6 7.94 27.52 49.25
CA THR A 6 8.47 28.22 48.08
C THR A 6 9.86 27.70 47.71
N ALA A 7 10.37 28.17 46.56
CA ALA A 7 11.77 28.13 46.07
C ALA A 7 12.13 26.85 45.29
N ALA A 8 12.98 26.83 44.26
CA ALA A 8 13.71 27.81 43.45
C ALA A 8 14.34 26.98 42.31
N ALA A 9 14.36 27.47 41.06
CA ALA A 9 15.56 27.85 40.29
C ALA A 9 16.51 26.71 39.83
N ALA A 10 17.12 26.96 38.66
CA ALA A 10 18.09 26.17 37.90
C ALA A 10 17.46 25.06 37.04
N GLY A 11 17.57 25.07 35.70
CA GLY A 11 18.74 25.42 34.90
C GLY A 11 19.37 24.12 34.42
N GLY A 12 19.27 23.80 33.13
CA GLY A 12 19.83 22.56 32.61
C GLY A 12 19.45 22.24 31.17
N LEU A 13 20.00 23.01 30.23
CA LEU A 13 20.09 22.64 28.83
C LEU A 13 21.00 21.40 28.72
N PHE A 14 20.43 20.21 28.54
CA PHE A 14 21.22 19.03 28.19
C PHE A 14 21.54 19.06 26.68
N ASN A 15 22.69 19.68 26.38
CA ASN A 15 23.36 19.65 25.09
C ASN A 15 23.99 18.26 24.87
N LEU A 16 23.49 17.48 23.91
CA LEU A 16 24.07 16.20 23.50
C LEU A 16 25.01 16.34 22.30
N THR A 17 26.05 17.18 22.44
CA THR A 17 27.14 17.28 21.45
C THR A 17 28.47 16.94 22.10
N SER A 18 28.76 15.64 22.26
CA SER A 18 30.11 15.18 22.57
C SER A 18 30.28 13.69 22.28
N LEU A 19 30.41 13.31 21.01
CA LEU A 19 30.96 12.00 20.65
C LEU A 19 31.52 11.95 19.22
N PHE A 20 32.37 12.92 18.88
CA PHE A 20 33.28 12.78 17.74
C PHE A 20 34.67 13.26 18.14
N GLN A 21 35.42 12.38 18.80
CA GLN A 21 36.87 12.45 18.77
C GLN A 21 37.44 11.09 19.14
N ALA A 22 38.09 10.46 18.16
CA ALA A 22 39.40 9.81 18.29
C ALA A 22 39.52 8.72 17.22
N LEU A 23 40.23 9.00 16.13
CA LEU A 23 41.25 8.08 15.62
C LEU A 23 42.37 8.88 14.93
N PRO A 24 43.64 8.44 15.06
CA PRO A 24 44.83 9.28 14.91
C PRO A 24 45.34 9.39 13.46
N ARG A 25 45.98 10.53 13.18
CA ARG A 25 46.80 10.81 12.01
C ARG A 25 48.16 10.13 12.16
N LEU A 26 48.61 9.39 11.15
CA LEU A 26 50.00 8.98 11.01
C LEU A 26 50.70 9.82 9.95
N THR A 27 51.87 10.31 10.33
CA THR A 27 52.79 11.21 9.63
C THR A 27 53.91 10.43 8.93
N TYR A 28 54.11 10.70 7.63
CA TYR A 28 55.36 11.04 6.91
C TYR A 28 56.73 10.52 7.44
N THR A 29 57.52 9.76 6.64
CA THR A 29 58.74 10.15 5.84
C THR A 29 59.52 8.87 5.43
N PRO A 30 60.60 8.86 4.59
CA PRO A 30 60.91 9.57 3.34
C PRO A 30 61.39 8.63 2.18
N GLN A 31 61.59 9.24 1.00
CA GLN A 31 62.22 8.82 -0.29
C GLN A 31 63.60 8.08 -0.15
N PRO A 32 64.23 7.45 -1.20
CA PRO A 32 64.21 7.93 -2.59
C PRO A 32 64.47 6.92 -3.77
N GLN A 33 64.18 7.39 -5.01
CA GLN A 33 64.80 7.08 -6.34
C GLN A 33 64.82 5.63 -6.86
N PHE A 34 64.21 5.38 -8.02
CA PHE A 34 64.89 4.89 -9.23
C PHE A 34 63.92 5.00 -10.43
N LEU A 35 64.24 5.91 -11.35
CA LEU A 35 63.68 5.94 -12.71
C LEU A 35 64.27 4.76 -13.49
N PRO A 36 63.52 4.19 -14.46
CA PRO A 36 63.96 4.46 -15.82
C PRO A 36 62.83 4.97 -16.72
N THR A 37 63.22 6.00 -17.46
CA THR A 37 62.58 6.56 -18.64
C THR A 37 62.16 5.47 -19.62
N ARG A 38 60.86 5.19 -19.69
CA ARG A 38 60.24 4.62 -20.90
C ARG A 38 59.66 5.77 -21.71
N SER A 39 60.24 5.97 -22.89
CA SER A 39 59.79 6.88 -23.93
C SER A 39 58.34 6.55 -24.34
N ILE A 40 57.41 7.21 -23.68
CA ILE A 40 56.01 7.22 -24.09
C ILE A 40 55.92 8.16 -25.30
N CYS A 41 55.59 7.58 -26.46
CA CYS A 41 55.26 8.32 -27.66
C CYS A 41 54.13 9.33 -27.35
N PRO A 42 54.22 10.58 -27.83
CA PRO A 42 53.25 11.63 -27.54
C PRO A 42 51.88 11.42 -28.22
N SER A 43 51.61 10.24 -28.78
CA SER A 43 50.35 9.88 -29.43
C SER A 43 49.35 9.13 -28.54
N CYS A 44 49.70 8.78 -27.28
CA CYS A 44 48.90 7.83 -26.49
C CYS A 44 48.45 8.30 -25.09
N ALA A 45 48.65 9.55 -24.69
CA ALA A 45 48.18 10.03 -23.38
C ALA A 45 47.49 11.40 -23.47
N ALA A 46 46.19 11.40 -23.76
CA ALA A 46 45.29 12.49 -23.45
C ALA A 46 44.12 11.94 -22.61
N PRO A 47 43.65 12.68 -21.58
CA PRO A 47 42.66 12.20 -20.64
C PRO A 47 41.32 11.93 -21.32
N PHE A 48 40.81 10.71 -21.18
CA PHE A 48 39.49 10.31 -21.65
C PHE A 48 38.39 10.87 -20.74
N SER A 49 38.28 12.20 -20.65
CA SER A 49 37.09 12.88 -20.11
C SER A 49 37.03 14.31 -20.64
N THR A 50 36.55 14.41 -21.88
CA THR A 50 36.03 15.67 -22.44
C THR A 50 34.77 15.34 -23.22
N THR A 51 33.70 14.95 -22.52
CA THR A 51 32.37 15.11 -23.12
C THR A 51 32.04 16.60 -23.03
N ALA A 52 32.44 17.35 -24.06
CA ALA A 52 31.86 18.66 -24.28
C ALA A 52 30.33 18.49 -24.32
N PRO A 53 29.53 19.29 -23.61
CA PRO A 53 28.09 19.27 -23.81
C PRO A 53 27.88 19.65 -25.27
N LEU A 54 27.47 18.69 -26.09
CA LEU A 54 27.03 18.97 -27.44
C LEU A 54 25.74 19.78 -27.29
N GLU A 55 25.85 21.11 -27.20
CA GLU A 55 24.79 22.00 -27.67
C GLU A 55 24.64 21.73 -29.17
N MET A 56 23.87 20.70 -29.51
CA MET A 56 23.39 20.50 -30.86
C MET A 56 22.27 21.50 -31.14
N LYS A 57 22.60 22.79 -31.19
CA LYS A 57 21.98 23.67 -32.20
C LYS A 57 22.53 23.23 -33.55
N ARG A 58 22.16 22.01 -33.97
CA ARG A 58 22.30 21.61 -35.37
C ARG A 58 21.48 22.63 -36.14
N LYS A 59 22.15 23.58 -36.82
CA LYS A 59 21.56 24.26 -37.98
C LYS A 59 20.86 23.15 -38.74
N ARG A 60 19.52 23.15 -38.77
CA ARG A 60 18.74 22.10 -39.41
C ARG A 60 19.35 21.98 -40.79
N LYS A 61 20.13 20.91 -41.06
CA LYS A 61 20.67 20.67 -42.40
C LYS A 61 19.45 20.80 -43.30
N VAL A 62 19.47 21.73 -44.26
CA VAL A 62 18.37 21.93 -45.19
C VAL A 62 18.03 20.54 -45.68
N ARG A 63 16.85 20.03 -45.29
CA ARG A 63 16.44 18.69 -45.70
C ARG A 63 16.47 18.77 -47.21
N LYS A 64 17.29 17.92 -47.86
CA LYS A 64 17.26 17.75 -49.31
C LYS A 64 15.79 17.71 -49.72
N ARG A 65 15.42 18.39 -50.81
CA ARG A 65 14.02 18.47 -51.28
C ARG A 65 13.53 17.03 -51.50
N ILE A 66 12.90 16.45 -50.49
CA ILE A 66 12.43 15.07 -50.50
C ILE A 66 11.20 15.10 -51.40
N ASP A 67 11.20 14.23 -52.40
CA ASP A 67 10.07 14.01 -53.28
C ASP A 67 8.75 13.95 -52.47
N PRO A 68 7.77 14.83 -52.76
CA PRO A 68 6.52 14.92 -52.00
C PRO A 68 5.79 13.57 -51.94
N TYR A 69 5.88 12.76 -53.00
CA TYR A 69 5.20 11.46 -53.07
C TYR A 69 5.84 10.43 -52.12
N ARG A 70 7.18 10.31 -52.14
CA ARG A 70 7.90 9.42 -51.21
C ARG A 70 7.67 9.84 -49.74
N GLN A 71 7.55 11.13 -49.47
CA GLN A 71 7.21 11.63 -48.14
C GLN A 71 5.79 11.23 -47.72
N ALA A 72 4.81 11.36 -48.62
CA ALA A 72 3.43 10.93 -48.38
C ALA A 72 3.35 9.42 -48.11
N GLN A 73 4.04 8.59 -48.90
CA GLN A 73 4.09 7.14 -48.69
C GLN A 73 4.72 6.76 -47.34
N ALA A 74 5.81 7.44 -46.95
CA ALA A 74 6.42 7.23 -45.63
C ALA A 74 5.49 7.65 -44.48
N ARG A 75 4.72 8.73 -44.65
CA ARG A 75 3.69 9.16 -43.69
C ARG A 75 2.58 8.12 -43.58
N GLN A 76 2.09 7.57 -44.70
CA GLN A 76 1.08 6.51 -44.70
C GLN A 76 1.56 5.26 -43.95
N ARG A 77 2.78 4.79 -44.21
CA ARG A 77 3.38 3.64 -43.47
C ARG A 77 3.49 3.90 -41.97
N ARG A 78 3.90 5.11 -41.58
CA ARG A 78 3.95 5.51 -40.17
C ARG A 78 2.57 5.59 -39.54
N ALA A 79 1.60 6.20 -40.23
CA ALA A 79 0.23 6.30 -39.77
C ALA A 79 -0.40 4.93 -39.54
N ALA A 80 -0.17 3.97 -40.45
CA ALA A 80 -0.62 2.59 -40.29
C ALA A 80 0.02 1.90 -39.06
N ASN A 81 1.34 2.07 -38.86
CA ASN A 81 2.03 1.52 -37.69
C ASN A 81 1.57 2.17 -36.38
N VAL A 82 1.33 3.49 -36.39
CA VAL A 82 0.80 4.23 -35.25
C VAL A 82 -0.60 3.76 -34.93
N ALA A 83 -1.48 3.62 -35.92
CA ALA A 83 -2.84 3.08 -35.73
C ALA A 83 -2.82 1.66 -35.14
N ARG A 84 -1.91 0.79 -35.61
CA ARG A 84 -1.71 -0.55 -35.03
C ARG A 84 -1.18 -0.49 -33.60
N GLN A 85 -0.26 0.43 -33.30
CA GLN A 85 0.24 0.60 -31.95
C GLN A 85 -0.84 1.15 -31.02
N GLU A 86 -1.72 2.01 -31.50
CA GLU A 86 -2.88 2.50 -30.77
C GLU A 86 -3.87 1.37 -30.48
N SER A 87 -4.17 0.50 -31.45
CA SER A 87 -5.04 -0.66 -31.20
C SER A 87 -4.42 -1.63 -30.19
N LEU A 88 -3.11 -1.90 -30.30
CA LEU A 88 -2.38 -2.72 -29.33
C LEU A 88 -2.28 -2.06 -27.95
N ARG A 89 -2.12 -0.74 -27.88
CA ARG A 89 -2.14 0.01 -26.63
C ARG A 89 -3.51 -0.06 -25.98
N LYS A 90 -4.60 0.13 -26.73
CA LYS A 90 -5.97 -0.02 -26.22
C LYS A 90 -6.17 -1.43 -25.64
N ALA A 91 -5.79 -2.47 -26.37
CA ALA A 91 -5.85 -3.84 -25.87
C ALA A 91 -4.91 -4.12 -24.68
N GLY A 92 -3.74 -3.47 -24.62
CA GLY A 92 -2.77 -3.63 -23.53
C GLY A 92 -3.04 -2.78 -22.29
N LEU A 93 -3.84 -1.72 -22.41
CA LEU A 93 -4.33 -0.90 -21.29
C LEU A 93 -5.37 -1.65 -20.45
N ASP A 94 -5.97 -2.72 -21.00
CA ASP A 94 -6.86 -3.64 -20.29
C ASP A 94 -6.10 -4.58 -19.33
N LEU A 95 -5.10 -4.05 -18.62
CA LEU A 95 -4.47 -4.72 -17.48
C LEU A 95 -5.49 -4.94 -16.34
N GLY A 96 -6.58 -4.18 -16.33
CA GLY A 96 -7.64 -4.22 -15.32
C GLY A 96 -7.40 -3.24 -14.17
N HIS A 97 -8.39 -3.13 -13.28
CA HIS A 97 -8.33 -2.22 -12.15
C HIS A 97 -7.26 -2.69 -11.13
N PRO A 98 -6.42 -1.79 -10.57
CA PRO A 98 -5.34 -2.19 -9.65
C PRO A 98 -5.84 -2.60 -8.27
N VAL A 99 -6.94 -2.02 -7.76
CA VAL A 99 -7.50 -2.38 -6.44
C VAL A 99 -8.46 -3.56 -6.55
N HIS A 100 -9.53 -3.40 -7.31
CA HIS A 100 -10.57 -4.40 -7.53
C HIS A 100 -10.18 -5.48 -8.54
N SER A 101 -10.51 -6.72 -8.19
CA SER A 101 -10.40 -7.91 -9.04
C SER A 101 -11.55 -8.00 -10.06
N ARG A 102 -11.47 -8.97 -10.97
CA ARG A 102 -12.64 -9.39 -11.76
C ARG A 102 -13.69 -9.98 -10.81
N PRO A 103 -15.00 -9.75 -11.04
CA PRO A 103 -16.04 -10.42 -10.27
C PRO A 103 -15.94 -11.92 -10.55
N THR A 104 -15.64 -12.69 -9.52
CA THR A 104 -15.65 -14.16 -9.56
C THR A 104 -16.74 -14.67 -8.62
N PRO A 105 -17.29 -15.87 -8.83
CA PRO A 105 -18.31 -16.43 -7.93
C PRO A 105 -17.87 -16.46 -6.47
N PHE A 106 -16.57 -16.68 -6.22
CA PHE A 106 -16.00 -16.62 -4.89
C PHE A 106 -16.04 -15.20 -4.30
N ILE A 107 -15.67 -14.18 -5.06
CA ILE A 107 -15.74 -12.77 -4.59
C ILE A 107 -17.18 -12.32 -4.41
N GLU A 108 -18.07 -12.73 -5.31
CA GLU A 108 -19.51 -12.48 -5.21
C GLU A 108 -20.09 -13.08 -3.92
N SER A 109 -19.64 -14.27 -3.51
CA SER A 109 -20.03 -14.88 -2.24
C SER A 109 -19.51 -14.14 -0.99
N LEU A 110 -18.46 -13.32 -1.13
CA LEU A 110 -17.91 -12.52 -0.03
C LEU A 110 -18.65 -11.19 0.14
N HIS A 111 -19.30 -10.70 -0.92
CA HIS A 111 -20.14 -9.51 -0.79
C HIS A 111 -21.34 -9.87 0.10
N PRO A 112 -21.78 -8.98 1.00
CA PRO A 112 -22.93 -9.22 1.88
C PRO A 112 -24.27 -9.21 1.11
N ASN A 113 -24.25 -9.45 -0.21
CA ASN A 113 -25.41 -9.53 -1.10
C ASN A 113 -26.23 -10.80 -0.90
N ALA A 114 -25.74 -11.77 -0.11
CA ALA A 114 -26.58 -12.85 0.37
C ALA A 114 -27.69 -12.24 1.24
N PRO A 115 -28.96 -12.62 1.04
CA PRO A 115 -30.00 -12.21 1.97
C PRO A 115 -29.52 -12.70 3.34
N LEU A 116 -29.37 -11.80 4.32
CA LEU A 116 -28.94 -12.13 5.69
C LEU A 116 -29.70 -13.34 6.27
N ALA A 117 -30.90 -13.60 5.75
CA ALA A 117 -31.69 -14.80 5.98
C ALA A 117 -30.92 -16.11 5.75
N GLU A 118 -30.18 -16.27 4.65
CA GLU A 118 -29.44 -17.50 4.35
C GLU A 118 -28.27 -17.71 5.33
N LEU A 119 -27.50 -16.66 5.63
CA LEU A 119 -26.38 -16.76 6.58
C LEU A 119 -26.84 -17.08 8.00
N LYS A 120 -27.96 -16.48 8.44
CA LYS A 120 -28.60 -16.74 9.74
C LYS A 120 -28.97 -18.21 9.97
N THR A 121 -29.16 -19.00 8.91
CA THR A 121 -29.40 -20.44 9.05
C THR A 121 -28.19 -21.19 9.61
N SER A 122 -26.97 -20.73 9.29
CA SER A 122 -25.73 -21.40 9.65
C SER A 122 -25.07 -20.80 10.89
N TYR A 123 -25.01 -19.48 10.95
CA TYR A 123 -24.35 -18.72 12.01
C TYR A 123 -25.11 -17.43 12.32
N LEU A 124 -25.21 -17.11 13.60
CA LEU A 124 -25.65 -15.84 14.13
C LEU A 124 -24.45 -14.91 14.35
N ASN A 125 -24.71 -13.67 14.77
CA ASN A 125 -23.65 -12.74 15.16
C ASN A 125 -22.77 -13.36 16.26
N TYR A 126 -21.50 -12.94 16.33
CA TYR A 126 -20.51 -13.44 17.27
C TYR A 126 -20.14 -14.93 17.09
N PHE A 127 -20.27 -15.44 15.87
CA PHE A 127 -19.90 -16.81 15.49
C PHE A 127 -20.68 -17.92 16.23
N VAL A 128 -21.86 -17.61 16.76
CA VAL A 128 -22.71 -18.56 17.48
C VAL A 128 -23.63 -19.30 16.51
N LYS A 129 -23.75 -20.62 16.62
CA LYS A 129 -24.74 -21.38 15.82
C LYS A 129 -26.14 -21.27 16.45
N PRO A 130 -27.23 -21.29 15.66
CA PRO A 130 -28.58 -21.19 16.22
C PRO A 130 -28.89 -22.27 17.28
N ASN A 131 -28.44 -23.50 17.06
CA ASN A 131 -28.61 -24.61 18.02
C ASN A 131 -27.79 -24.43 19.31
N GLU A 132 -26.62 -23.79 19.20
CA GLU A 132 -25.76 -23.49 20.33
C GLU A 132 -26.36 -22.36 21.17
N LEU A 133 -26.94 -21.35 20.51
CA LEU A 133 -27.67 -20.29 21.19
C LEU A 133 -28.90 -20.85 21.93
N SER A 134 -29.70 -21.70 21.28
CA SER A 134 -30.89 -22.28 21.93
C SER A 134 -30.54 -23.11 23.16
N SER A 135 -29.54 -24.00 23.06
CA SER A 135 -29.07 -24.81 24.20
C SER A 135 -28.46 -23.95 25.32
N SER A 136 -27.77 -22.86 24.98
CA SER A 136 -27.24 -21.91 25.97
C SER A 136 -28.37 -21.13 26.66
N ILE A 137 -29.40 -20.70 25.92
CA ILE A 137 -30.59 -20.05 26.47
C ILE A 137 -31.33 -21.01 27.40
N GLU A 138 -31.56 -22.26 26.99
CA GLU A 138 -32.20 -23.29 27.82
C GLU A 138 -31.41 -23.52 29.12
N ARG A 139 -30.08 -23.61 29.02
CA ARG A 139 -29.20 -23.76 30.18
C ARG A 139 -29.26 -22.53 31.10
N SER A 140 -29.16 -21.33 30.54
CA SER A 140 -29.25 -20.09 31.31
C SER A 140 -30.61 -19.98 31.98
N ALA A 141 -31.70 -20.28 31.27
CA ALA A 141 -33.05 -20.29 31.82
C ALA A 141 -33.17 -21.30 32.97
N ALA A 142 -32.64 -22.51 32.84
CA ALA A 142 -32.66 -23.50 33.92
C ALA A 142 -31.89 -23.05 35.18
N LEU A 143 -30.79 -22.32 35.01
CA LEU A 143 -29.95 -21.81 36.12
C LEU A 143 -30.49 -20.52 36.74
N THR A 144 -31.06 -19.64 35.91
CA THR A 144 -31.55 -18.32 36.30
C THR A 144 -33.01 -18.36 36.74
N LYS A 145 -33.78 -19.41 36.35
CA LYS A 145 -35.17 -19.57 36.77
C LYS A 145 -35.23 -19.36 38.28
N PRO A 146 -35.87 -18.26 38.73
CA PRO A 146 -35.91 -17.95 40.15
C PRO A 146 -36.52 -19.13 40.87
N ARG A 147 -35.90 -19.51 41.98
CA ARG A 147 -36.58 -20.34 42.96
C ARG A 147 -37.77 -19.52 43.45
N GLU A 148 -38.99 -20.04 43.29
CA GLU A 148 -40.22 -19.35 43.71
C GLU A 148 -40.12 -18.98 45.19
N ILE A 149 -39.98 -17.68 45.45
CA ILE A 149 -40.00 -17.02 46.76
C ILE A 149 -40.62 -15.64 46.50
N ASP A 150 -41.66 -15.29 47.26
CA ASP A 150 -42.46 -14.08 47.08
C ASP A 150 -41.73 -12.79 47.55
N GLY A 151 -41.55 -11.75 46.70
CA GLY A 151 -41.09 -10.39 47.09
C GLY A 151 -40.49 -9.48 45.97
N ASP A 152 -40.66 -8.13 46.06
CA ASP A 152 -40.70 -7.10 44.99
C ASP A 152 -39.36 -6.44 44.44
N ASP A 153 -39.32 -6.10 43.13
CA ASP A 153 -38.15 -5.71 42.28
C ASP A 153 -38.10 -4.23 41.76
N SER A 154 -38.02 -3.20 42.62
CA SER A 154 -38.12 -1.78 42.17
C SER A 154 -36.79 -1.10 41.74
N ALA A 155 -35.62 -1.72 41.90
CA ALA A 155 -34.31 -1.05 41.77
C ALA A 155 -33.65 -1.09 40.37
N ASN A 156 -34.30 -1.67 39.35
CA ASN A 156 -33.66 -1.97 38.05
C ASN A 156 -33.98 -0.96 36.92
N ALA A 157 -34.97 -0.09 37.09
CA ALA A 157 -35.43 0.82 36.04
C ALA A 157 -34.39 1.91 35.70
N ASP A 158 -33.85 2.59 36.71
CA ASP A 158 -32.92 3.71 36.51
C ASP A 158 -31.61 3.29 35.81
N ARG A 159 -31.21 2.02 35.96
CA ARG A 159 -30.01 1.47 35.32
C ARG A 159 -30.21 1.22 33.83
N LEU A 160 -31.42 0.87 33.41
CA LEU A 160 -31.76 0.66 32.01
C LEU A 160 -31.75 1.99 31.25
N GLU A 161 -32.27 3.04 31.87
CA GLU A 161 -32.32 4.39 31.30
C GLU A 161 -30.93 4.98 31.06
N ILE A 162 -30.01 4.81 32.03
CA ILE A 162 -28.60 5.23 31.88
C ILE A 162 -27.92 4.50 30.72
N PHE A 163 -28.23 3.20 30.55
CA PHE A 163 -27.62 2.38 29.52
C PHE A 163 -28.10 2.77 28.12
N GLU A 164 -29.39 3.06 27.96
CA GLU A 164 -29.97 3.55 26.71
C GLU A 164 -29.39 4.91 26.30
N ALA A 165 -29.26 5.84 27.25
CA ALA A 165 -28.66 7.15 27.00
C ALA A 165 -27.19 7.06 26.54
N GLN A 166 -26.42 6.11 27.07
CA GLN A 166 -25.05 5.87 26.62
C GLN A 166 -25.00 5.26 25.22
N HIS A 167 -25.95 4.40 24.88
CA HIS A 167 -26.05 3.76 23.58
C HIS A 167 -26.32 4.77 22.46
N GLU A 168 -27.26 5.70 22.67
CA GLU A 168 -27.61 6.74 21.69
C GLU A 168 -26.45 7.71 21.42
N ASN A 169 -25.73 8.11 22.48
CA ASN A 169 -24.56 8.98 22.35
C ASN A 169 -23.46 8.31 21.50
N ALA A 170 -23.23 7.01 21.68
CA ALA A 170 -22.26 6.26 20.90
C ALA A 170 -22.65 6.19 19.40
N ILE A 171 -23.94 5.98 19.10
CA ILE A 171 -24.46 5.97 17.72
C ILE A 171 -24.21 7.32 17.02
N ASN A 172 -24.51 8.43 17.70
CA ASN A 172 -24.37 9.78 17.13
C ASN A 172 -22.92 10.15 16.80
N VAL A 173 -21.96 9.74 17.63
CA VAL A 173 -20.52 9.95 17.38
C VAL A 173 -20.04 9.17 16.16
N LEU A 174 -20.51 7.93 15.98
CA LEU A 174 -20.15 7.11 14.83
C LEU A 174 -20.74 7.67 13.53
N ALA A 175 -22.00 8.13 13.55
CA ALA A 175 -22.66 8.75 12.41
C ALA A 175 -21.94 10.02 11.93
N ALA A 176 -21.39 10.83 12.84
CA ALA A 176 -20.67 12.05 12.50
C ALA A 176 -19.33 11.83 11.76
N ASN A 177 -18.71 10.66 11.91
CA ASN A 177 -17.40 10.34 11.33
C ASN A 177 -17.46 9.74 9.91
N LEU A 178 -18.67 9.57 9.32
CA LEU A 178 -18.86 8.98 7.99
C LEU A 178 -18.46 9.91 6.80
N GLY A 179 -17.89 11.08 7.07
CA GLY A 179 -17.57 12.11 6.06
C GLY A 179 -16.21 11.95 5.38
N GLY A 180 -16.13 11.14 4.31
CA GLY A 180 -15.37 11.34 3.06
C GLY A 180 -13.92 11.87 3.00
N GLN A 181 -13.20 12.07 4.10
CA GLN A 181 -11.85 12.67 4.14
C GLN A 181 -10.85 11.80 4.92
N ASP A 182 -11.02 10.49 4.87
CA ASP A 182 -10.15 9.56 5.58
C ASP A 182 -8.79 9.37 4.88
N LYS A 183 -7.91 10.35 5.11
CA LYS A 183 -6.54 10.39 4.57
C LYS A 183 -5.69 9.23 5.09
N ILE A 184 -5.97 8.76 6.31
CA ILE A 184 -5.23 7.67 6.94
C ILE A 184 -5.59 6.36 6.24
N ASN A 185 -6.88 6.07 6.07
CA ASN A 185 -7.30 4.84 5.40
C ASN A 185 -6.99 4.85 3.90
N LYS A 186 -6.92 6.02 3.24
CA LYS A 186 -6.35 6.11 1.88
C LYS A 186 -4.90 5.63 1.83
N ARG A 187 -4.05 6.06 2.78
CA ARG A 187 -2.66 5.57 2.89
C ARG A 187 -2.63 4.08 3.21
N ASN A 188 -3.48 3.59 4.12
CA ASN A 188 -3.54 2.18 4.50
C ASN A 188 -3.92 1.30 3.30
N LEU A 189 -4.89 1.70 2.50
CA LEU A 189 -5.28 1.01 1.27
C LEU A 189 -4.09 0.89 0.30
N ARG A 190 -3.35 1.99 0.08
CA ARG A 190 -2.14 1.97 -0.76
C ARG A 190 -1.09 0.98 -0.23
N LEU A 191 -0.86 0.95 1.09
CA LEU A 191 0.07 0.00 1.71
C LEU A 191 -0.40 -1.46 1.54
N LEU A 192 -1.69 -1.73 1.70
CA LEU A 192 -2.27 -3.08 1.50
C LEU A 192 -2.10 -3.54 0.06
N VAL A 193 -2.39 -2.65 -0.91
CA VAL A 193 -2.25 -2.94 -2.34
C VAL A 193 -0.79 -3.21 -2.72
N HIS A 194 0.17 -2.43 -2.21
CA HIS A 194 1.60 -2.65 -2.46
C HIS A 194 2.12 -3.92 -1.78
N LYS A 195 1.69 -4.22 -0.54
CA LYS A 195 2.01 -5.48 0.14
C LYS A 195 1.51 -6.67 -0.67
N ARG A 196 0.24 -6.64 -1.08
CA ARG A 196 -0.38 -7.66 -1.95
C ARG A 196 0.41 -7.82 -3.25
N GLN A 197 0.75 -6.73 -3.92
CA GLN A 197 1.57 -6.74 -5.14
C GLN A 197 2.92 -7.45 -4.92
N LYS A 198 3.62 -7.16 -3.80
CA LYS A 198 4.88 -7.83 -3.46
C LYS A 198 4.68 -9.33 -3.26
N HIS A 199 3.61 -9.75 -2.58
CA HIS A 199 3.28 -11.16 -2.39
C HIS A 199 2.96 -11.87 -3.72
N LEU A 200 2.19 -11.24 -4.61
CA LEU A 200 1.88 -11.80 -5.93
C LEU A 200 3.14 -11.94 -6.80
N ASN A 201 4.02 -10.93 -6.78
CA ASN A 201 5.31 -10.99 -7.49
C ASN A 201 6.20 -12.11 -6.95
N TYR A 202 6.28 -12.27 -5.63
CA TYR A 202 7.02 -13.35 -5.00
C TYR A 202 6.44 -14.71 -5.39
N LEU A 203 5.13 -14.91 -5.22
CA LEU A 203 4.47 -16.18 -5.52
C LEU A 203 4.65 -16.58 -6.98
N ARG A 204 4.49 -15.63 -7.91
CA ARG A 204 4.71 -15.86 -9.34
C ARG A 204 6.17 -16.22 -9.66
N LYS A 205 7.14 -15.58 -8.99
CA LYS A 205 8.57 -15.89 -9.14
C LYS A 205 8.90 -17.29 -8.62
N GLN A 206 8.32 -17.69 -7.49
CA GLN A 206 8.51 -19.02 -6.90
C GLN A 206 7.88 -20.11 -7.75
N ASP A 207 6.57 -19.99 -8.01
CA ASP A 207 5.79 -21.05 -8.66
C ASP A 207 5.99 -21.07 -10.19
N ARG A 208 6.59 -20.03 -10.78
CA ARG A 208 6.77 -19.85 -12.23
C ARG A 208 5.48 -20.02 -13.06
N GLY A 209 4.33 -19.70 -12.46
CA GLY A 209 3.01 -19.94 -13.08
C GLY A 209 2.44 -21.34 -12.87
N GLY A 210 2.93 -22.06 -11.85
CA GLY A 210 2.43 -23.37 -11.45
C GLY A 210 0.94 -23.40 -11.07
N PRO A 211 0.38 -24.59 -10.79
CA PRO A 211 -1.05 -24.77 -10.53
C PRO A 211 -1.59 -23.90 -9.38
N ARG A 212 -0.80 -23.72 -8.32
CA ARG A 212 -1.15 -22.86 -7.18
C ARG A 212 -1.41 -21.40 -7.59
N TRP A 213 -0.54 -20.84 -8.44
CA TRP A 213 -0.71 -19.48 -8.97
C TRP A 213 -1.96 -19.37 -9.85
N ARG A 214 -2.19 -20.36 -10.73
CA ARG A 214 -3.37 -20.39 -11.62
C ARG A 214 -4.68 -20.42 -10.82
N ASN A 215 -4.78 -21.33 -9.86
CA ASN A 215 -5.95 -21.45 -8.99
C ASN A 215 -6.22 -20.15 -8.22
N LEU A 216 -5.17 -19.47 -7.73
CA LEU A 216 -5.31 -18.19 -7.04
C LEU A 216 -5.85 -17.11 -7.99
N VAL A 217 -5.28 -17.00 -9.20
CA VAL A 217 -5.69 -16.01 -10.20
C VAL A 217 -7.14 -16.23 -10.62
N GLU A 218 -7.54 -17.48 -10.86
CA GLU A 218 -8.90 -17.85 -11.25
C GLU A 218 -9.90 -17.63 -10.11
N LYS A 219 -9.58 -18.09 -8.89
CA LYS A 219 -10.49 -17.99 -7.74
C LYS A 219 -10.69 -16.55 -7.27
N LEU A 220 -9.60 -15.78 -7.16
CA LEU A 220 -9.64 -14.39 -6.69
C LEU A 220 -9.77 -13.37 -7.82
N GLY A 221 -9.84 -13.79 -9.07
CA GLY A 221 -9.97 -12.89 -10.22
C GLY A 221 -8.81 -11.88 -10.33
N VAL A 222 -7.58 -12.31 -10.05
CA VAL A 222 -6.42 -11.41 -10.01
C VAL A 222 -6.08 -10.91 -11.41
N ASN A 223 -6.25 -9.60 -11.61
CA ASN A 223 -5.90 -8.90 -12.82
C ASN A 223 -4.39 -8.64 -12.91
N ASP A 224 -3.92 -8.43 -14.13
CA ASP A 224 -2.52 -8.13 -14.37
C ASP A 224 -2.10 -6.76 -13.83
N GLY A 225 -3.01 -5.78 -13.82
CA GLY A 225 -2.82 -4.47 -13.19
C GLY A 225 -2.74 -4.51 -11.67
N MET A 226 -3.07 -5.63 -11.02
CA MET A 226 -2.96 -5.77 -9.55
C MET A 226 -1.54 -6.05 -9.07
N TRP A 227 -0.62 -6.45 -9.97
CA TRP A 227 0.75 -6.80 -9.62
C TRP A 227 1.81 -6.33 -10.63
N ARG A 228 1.49 -6.13 -11.91
CA ARG A 228 2.42 -5.61 -12.93
C ARG A 228 2.55 -4.09 -12.83
N GLY A 229 3.78 -3.60 -13.02
CA GLY A 229 4.08 -2.16 -13.05
C GLY A 229 4.00 -1.48 -11.69
N GLU A 230 3.92 -0.16 -11.68
CA GLU A 230 3.76 0.64 -10.46
C GLU A 230 2.29 1.00 -10.25
N ILE A 231 1.78 0.81 -9.02
CA ILE A 231 0.39 1.12 -8.67
C ILE A 231 0.33 2.45 -7.92
N SER A 232 -0.43 3.41 -8.45
CA SER A 232 -0.72 4.72 -7.84
C SER A 232 -2.22 4.86 -7.53
N LEU A 233 -2.56 5.37 -6.31
CA LEU A 233 -3.92 5.61 -5.77
C LEU A 233 -4.03 7.01 -5.16
#